data_AF-A0A132GXR1-F1
#
_entry.id   AF-A0A132GXR1-F1
#
_cell.length_a   1.000
_cell.length_b   1.000
_cell.length_c   1.000
_cell.angle_alpha   90.00
_cell.angle_beta   90.00
_cell.angle_gamma   90.00
#
_symmetry.space_group_name_H-M   'P 1'
#
loop_
_entity.id
_entity.type
_entity.pdbx_description
1 polymer ?
#
loop_
_entity_poly.entity_id
_entity_poly.type
_entity_poly.pdbx_seq_one_letter_code
_entity_poly.pdbx_strand_id
1 'polypeptide(L)'
;MEKLEKASTKWWFFVILLTAQSVLLPIVSRNFDPKNIQQMVYTTLSHAPQGHLGGLNFLFQSLSLLMFVLLFVFKNKVRTLFNGYVAFSYFAFAFIQNMAVTEQYGFSVVTVNLVMFLLVAYVWIRETLKPENNYDFSNLRWKYAWMIAFALFAYLCPFTSQGAFDWNPLHFFYKNSVTAFCLTTPAFLTILTLNLPKINIVTYRITAIIGTIMGIYNMFNFLNPHSVYVGIMHIPLLTISLYCAILSYRPTSKQKQTESEHPLL
;
A
#
# COMPACT_ATOMS: atom_id res chain seq x y z
N MET A 1 -15.55 13.08 -0.97
CA MET A 1 -15.35 11.74 -1.54
C MET A 1 -15.99 11.66 -2.91
N GLU A 2 -17.23 12.10 -3.09
CA GLU A 2 -17.95 12.05 -4.38
C GLU A 2 -17.20 12.56 -5.63
N LYS A 3 -16.52 13.73 -5.57
CA LYS A 3 -15.71 14.22 -6.72
C LYS A 3 -14.56 13.28 -7.06
N LEU A 4 -13.87 12.75 -6.05
CA LEU A 4 -12.75 11.82 -6.21
C LEU A 4 -13.23 10.43 -6.65
N GLU A 5 -14.42 10.02 -6.20
CA GLU A 5 -15.09 8.82 -6.68
C GLU A 5 -15.37 8.91 -8.17
N LYS A 6 -16.05 9.98 -8.61
CA LYS A 6 -16.35 10.27 -10.02
C LYS A 6 -15.10 10.42 -10.89
N ALA A 7 -13.99 10.90 -10.34
CA ALA A 7 -12.73 10.98 -11.04
C ALA A 7 -12.07 9.60 -11.16
N SER A 8 -11.94 8.88 -10.05
CA SER A 8 -11.28 7.57 -9.99
C SER A 8 -12.01 6.48 -10.78
N THR A 9 -13.30 6.64 -11.09
CA THR A 9 -14.02 5.73 -12.00
C THR A 9 -13.61 5.89 -13.47
N LYS A 10 -13.04 7.04 -13.85
CA LYS A 10 -12.74 7.36 -15.25
C LYS A 10 -11.35 6.89 -15.67
N TRP A 11 -11.22 6.43 -16.92
CA TRP A 11 -9.95 5.94 -17.48
C TRP A 11 -8.82 6.98 -17.44
N TRP A 12 -9.14 8.27 -17.61
CA TRP A 12 -8.13 9.34 -17.59
C TRP A 12 -7.43 9.48 -16.24
N PHE A 13 -8.07 9.09 -15.12
CA PHE A 13 -7.44 9.15 -13.80
C PHE A 13 -6.24 8.20 -13.73
N PHE A 14 -6.38 7.00 -14.28
CA PHE A 14 -5.27 6.06 -14.42
C PHE A 14 -4.17 6.61 -15.33
N VAL A 15 -4.55 7.22 -16.45
CA VAL A 15 -3.58 7.83 -17.37
C VAL A 15 -2.78 8.92 -16.67
N ILE A 16 -3.40 9.77 -15.87
CA ILE A 16 -2.68 10.79 -15.10
C ILE A 16 -1.71 10.15 -14.10
N LEU A 17 -2.11 9.08 -13.40
CA LEU A 17 -1.20 8.40 -12.47
C LEU A 17 -0.01 7.76 -13.20
N LEU A 18 -0.22 7.22 -14.41
CA LEU A 18 0.84 6.64 -15.22
C LEU A 18 1.75 7.71 -15.84
N THR A 19 1.19 8.82 -16.36
CA THR A 19 1.99 9.92 -16.91
C THR A 19 2.76 10.64 -15.81
N ALA A 20 2.21 10.74 -14.60
CA ALA A 20 2.91 11.28 -13.45
C ALA A 20 4.22 10.53 -13.17
N GLN A 21 4.31 9.22 -13.46
CA GLN A 21 5.55 8.44 -13.29
C GLN A 21 6.71 8.98 -14.12
N SER A 22 6.42 9.49 -15.31
CA SER A 22 7.41 10.04 -16.23
C SER A 22 7.62 11.54 -16.07
N VAL A 23 6.60 12.26 -15.61
CA VAL A 23 6.62 13.73 -15.50
C VAL A 23 7.21 14.18 -14.16
N LEU A 24 6.95 13.48 -13.06
CA LEU A 24 7.40 13.86 -11.72
C LEU A 24 8.83 13.35 -11.47
N LEU A 25 9.80 14.13 -11.94
CA LEU A 25 11.22 13.83 -11.75
C LEU A 25 11.62 13.85 -10.26
N PRO A 26 12.61 13.01 -9.86
CA PRO A 26 13.19 13.10 -8.53
C PRO A 26 13.79 14.49 -8.27
N ILE A 27 13.61 14.99 -7.05
CA ILE A 27 14.27 16.22 -6.61
C ILE A 27 15.59 15.83 -5.95
N VAL A 28 16.69 16.41 -6.39
CA VAL A 28 18.01 16.22 -5.75
C VAL A 28 18.71 17.57 -5.57
N SER A 29 19.49 17.69 -4.51
CA SER A 29 20.24 18.91 -4.21
C SER A 29 21.58 19.02 -4.94
N ARG A 30 22.15 17.89 -5.42
CA ARG A 30 23.45 17.82 -6.09
C ARG A 30 23.43 16.82 -7.24
N ASN A 31 24.26 17.05 -8.26
CA ASN A 31 24.57 16.10 -9.33
C ASN A 31 23.35 15.48 -10.05
N PHE A 32 22.35 16.30 -10.36
CA PHE A 32 21.19 15.84 -11.13
C PHE A 32 21.57 15.53 -12.58
N ASP A 33 21.36 14.28 -13.01
CA ASP A 33 21.47 13.87 -14.41
C ASP A 33 20.26 13.00 -14.81
N PRO A 34 19.37 13.47 -15.70
CA PRO A 34 18.22 12.71 -16.16
C PRO A 34 18.54 11.30 -16.69
N LYS A 35 19.76 11.05 -17.18
CA LYS A 35 20.16 9.72 -17.67
C LYS A 35 20.29 8.69 -16.54
N ASN A 36 20.51 9.15 -15.31
CA ASN A 36 20.79 8.30 -14.14
C ASN A 36 19.61 8.22 -13.16
N ILE A 37 18.38 8.56 -13.59
CA ILE A 37 17.19 8.58 -12.73
C ILE A 37 16.97 7.24 -12.00
N GLN A 38 17.15 6.10 -12.69
CA GLN A 38 16.97 4.80 -12.06
C GLN A 38 17.96 4.56 -10.91
N GLN A 39 19.23 4.91 -11.12
CA GLN A 39 20.26 4.81 -10.09
C GLN A 39 20.01 5.79 -8.94
N MET A 40 19.55 7.02 -9.23
CA MET A 40 19.15 8.00 -8.23
C MET A 40 18.02 7.49 -7.34
N VAL A 41 16.96 6.94 -7.95
CA VAL A 41 15.83 6.34 -7.22
C VAL A 41 16.33 5.20 -6.35
N TYR A 42 17.10 4.25 -6.90
CA TYR A 42 17.66 3.14 -6.12
C TYR A 42 18.50 3.62 -4.93
N THR A 43 19.40 4.58 -5.15
CA THR A 43 20.29 5.13 -4.12
C THR A 43 19.50 5.84 -3.02
N THR A 44 18.46 6.58 -3.39
CA THR A 44 17.57 7.28 -2.45
C THR A 44 16.80 6.28 -1.59
N LEU A 45 16.21 5.24 -2.20
CA LEU A 45 15.43 4.23 -1.48
C LEU A 45 16.32 3.38 -0.56
N SER A 46 17.56 3.08 -0.96
CA SER A 46 18.50 2.26 -0.16
C SER A 46 19.06 2.99 1.06
N HIS A 47 19.13 4.33 1.02
CA HIS A 47 19.59 5.18 2.13
C HIS A 47 18.43 5.88 2.86
N ALA A 48 17.19 5.44 2.61
CA ALA A 48 16.04 6.05 3.22
C ALA A 48 16.01 5.80 4.75
N PRO A 49 15.49 6.74 5.56
CA PRO A 49 15.41 6.61 7.02
C PRO A 49 14.80 5.30 7.51
N GLN A 50 13.87 4.71 6.74
CA GLN A 50 13.27 3.42 7.04
C GLN A 50 14.31 2.33 7.36
N GLY A 51 15.44 2.29 6.63
CA GLY A 51 16.51 1.31 6.85
C GLY A 51 17.15 1.39 8.24
N HIS A 52 17.11 2.57 8.86
CA HIS A 52 17.74 2.87 10.15
C HIS A 52 16.80 2.69 11.34
N LEU A 53 15.52 2.36 11.12
CA LEU A 53 14.52 2.17 12.19
C LEU A 53 14.62 0.82 12.91
N GLY A 54 15.70 0.05 12.69
CA GLY A 54 15.88 -1.31 13.20
C GLY A 54 15.53 -1.49 14.69
N GLY A 55 15.97 -0.57 15.54
CA GLY A 55 15.70 -0.61 16.99
C GLY A 55 14.23 -0.38 17.37
N LEU A 56 13.44 0.25 16.49
CA LEU A 56 12.02 0.54 16.70
C LEU A 56 11.10 -0.47 16.00
N ASN A 57 11.64 -1.41 15.21
CA ASN A 57 10.84 -2.40 14.49
C ASN A 57 9.95 -3.21 15.41
N PHE A 58 10.47 -3.62 16.57
CA PHE A 58 9.70 -4.35 17.56
C PHE A 58 8.44 -3.58 17.97
N LEU A 59 8.57 -2.26 18.18
CA LEU A 59 7.46 -1.39 18.56
C LEU A 59 6.47 -1.23 17.41
N PHE A 60 6.94 -0.96 16.19
CA PHE A 60 6.06 -0.81 15.02
C PHE A 60 5.31 -2.11 14.71
N GLN A 61 6.00 -3.25 14.73
CA GLN A 61 5.41 -4.56 14.48
C GLN A 61 4.35 -4.91 15.53
N SER A 62 4.68 -4.69 16.81
CA SER A 62 3.76 -4.93 17.93
C SER A 62 2.53 -4.03 17.85
N LEU A 63 2.72 -2.75 17.50
CA LEU A 63 1.62 -1.80 17.30
C LEU A 63 0.72 -2.22 16.14
N SER A 64 1.29 -2.64 15.01
CA SER A 64 0.52 -3.09 13.85
C SER A 64 -0.32 -4.34 14.16
N LEU A 65 0.30 -5.34 14.82
CA LEU A 65 -0.41 -6.53 15.25
C LEU A 65 -1.52 -6.20 16.26
N LEU A 66 -1.24 -5.32 17.23
CA LEU A 66 -2.24 -4.82 18.17
C LEU A 66 -3.41 -4.18 17.42
N MET A 67 -3.16 -3.34 16.41
CA MET A 67 -4.23 -2.71 15.62
C MET A 67 -5.06 -3.74 14.85
N PHE A 68 -4.46 -4.80 14.30
CA PHE A 68 -5.21 -5.89 13.65
C PHE A 68 -6.05 -6.69 14.64
N VAL A 69 -5.50 -7.03 15.81
CA VAL A 69 -6.24 -7.74 16.87
C VAL A 69 -7.39 -6.89 17.38
N LEU A 70 -7.15 -5.60 17.69
CA LEU A 70 -8.19 -4.67 18.11
C LEU A 70 -9.29 -4.57 17.06
N LEU A 71 -8.95 -4.43 15.78
CA LEU A 71 -9.94 -4.36 14.71
C LEU A 71 -10.76 -5.66 14.61
N PHE A 72 -10.13 -6.83 14.72
CA PHE A 72 -10.83 -8.10 14.63
C PHE A 72 -11.79 -8.34 15.80
N VAL A 73 -11.36 -8.00 17.02
CA VAL A 73 -12.13 -8.20 18.26
C VAL A 73 -13.22 -7.16 18.43
N PHE A 74 -12.89 -5.87 18.27
CA PHE A 74 -13.80 -4.76 18.54
C PHE A 74 -14.50 -4.23 17.29
N LYS A 75 -14.11 -4.69 16.09
CA LYS A 75 -14.81 -4.43 14.84
C LYS A 75 -15.01 -2.93 14.61
N ASN A 76 -16.23 -2.53 14.28
CA ASN A 76 -16.61 -1.15 14.05
C ASN A 76 -16.38 -0.20 15.24
N LYS A 77 -16.25 -0.71 16.48
CA LYS A 77 -15.99 0.16 17.65
C LYS A 77 -14.63 0.85 17.56
N VAL A 78 -13.64 0.23 16.92
CA VAL A 78 -12.28 0.79 16.76
C VAL A 78 -11.99 1.24 15.32
N ARG A 79 -13.01 1.32 14.45
CA ARG A 79 -12.82 1.63 13.01
C ARG A 79 -12.07 2.94 12.78
N THR A 80 -12.39 3.99 13.55
CA THR A 80 -11.77 5.30 13.39
C THR A 80 -10.30 5.27 13.81
N LEU A 81 -10.00 4.57 14.92
CA LEU A 81 -8.63 4.38 15.39
C LEU A 81 -7.81 3.62 14.36
N PHE A 82 -8.35 2.53 13.81
CA PHE A 82 -7.69 1.73 12.77
C PHE A 82 -7.47 2.55 11.49
N ASN A 83 -8.49 3.25 11.00
CA ASN A 83 -8.37 4.14 9.83
C ASN A 83 -7.27 5.20 10.06
N GLY A 84 -7.23 5.79 11.25
CA GLY A 84 -6.21 6.77 11.64
C GLY A 84 -4.80 6.18 11.68
N TYR A 85 -4.65 4.96 12.19
CA TYR A 85 -3.38 4.22 12.16
C TYR A 85 -2.91 3.98 10.72
N VAL A 86 -3.80 3.53 9.83
CA VAL A 86 -3.46 3.29 8.41
C VAL A 86 -3.12 4.60 7.70
N ALA A 87 -3.88 5.67 7.95
CA ALA A 87 -3.62 7.00 7.44
C ALA A 87 -2.25 7.53 7.85
N PHE A 88 -1.92 7.43 9.13
CA PHE A 88 -0.63 7.82 9.68
C PHE A 88 0.50 6.98 9.10
N SER A 89 0.30 5.66 8.96
CA SER A 89 1.28 4.75 8.38
C SER A 89 1.63 5.17 6.95
N TYR A 90 0.64 5.38 6.08
CA TYR A 90 0.89 5.84 4.71
C TYR A 90 1.52 7.23 4.64
N PHE A 91 1.11 8.14 5.52
CA PHE A 91 1.75 9.45 5.63
C PHE A 91 3.22 9.32 5.99
N ALA A 92 3.55 8.52 7.01
CA ALA A 92 4.92 8.25 7.42
C ALA A 92 5.72 7.60 6.28
N PHE A 93 5.18 6.57 5.63
CA PHE A 93 5.79 5.88 4.48
C PHE A 93 6.19 6.84 3.37
N ALA A 94 5.35 7.86 3.10
CA ALA A 94 5.62 8.85 2.08
C ALA A 94 6.99 9.51 2.29
N PHE A 95 7.32 9.89 3.52
CA PHE A 95 8.57 10.58 3.86
C PHE A 95 9.71 9.60 4.18
N ILE A 96 9.48 8.59 5.02
CA ILE A 96 10.57 7.75 5.54
C ILE A 96 11.15 6.78 4.48
N GLN A 97 10.40 6.49 3.41
CA GLN A 97 10.85 5.58 2.34
C GLN A 97 11.36 6.30 1.10
N ASN A 98 10.90 7.53 0.84
CA ASN A 98 11.13 8.19 -0.46
C ASN A 98 12.08 9.39 -0.38
N MET A 99 12.75 9.57 0.74
CA MET A 99 13.67 10.69 0.97
C MET A 99 14.95 10.16 1.60
N ALA A 100 16.10 10.68 1.19
CA ALA A 100 17.39 10.36 1.80
C ALA A 100 18.36 11.54 1.70
N VAL A 101 19.40 11.52 2.53
CA VAL A 101 20.57 12.38 2.38
C VAL A 101 21.74 11.46 2.04
N THR A 102 22.32 11.65 0.86
CA THR A 102 23.37 10.79 0.30
C THR A 102 24.59 11.62 -0.06
N GLU A 103 25.77 11.02 -0.08
CA GLU A 103 27.00 11.72 -0.49
C GLU A 103 26.94 12.15 -1.96
N GLN A 104 26.39 11.27 -2.81
CA GLN A 104 26.36 11.46 -4.27
C GLN A 104 25.35 12.54 -4.72
N TYR A 105 24.14 12.56 -4.13
CA TYR A 105 23.04 13.42 -4.59
C TYR A 105 22.60 14.46 -3.53
N GLY A 106 23.25 14.48 -2.37
CA GLY A 106 22.84 15.27 -1.21
C GLY A 106 21.44 14.86 -0.76
N PHE A 107 20.58 15.83 -0.43
CA PHE A 107 19.16 15.59 -0.19
C PHE A 107 18.47 15.17 -1.49
N SER A 108 17.86 13.97 -1.49
CA SER A 108 17.17 13.39 -2.63
C SER A 108 15.77 12.91 -2.24
N VAL A 109 14.82 13.09 -3.17
CA VAL A 109 13.40 12.73 -2.99
C VAL A 109 12.87 12.06 -4.25
N VAL A 110 12.28 10.87 -4.08
CA VAL A 110 11.52 10.20 -5.15
C VAL A 110 10.12 10.80 -5.21
N THR A 111 10.02 11.96 -5.88
CA THR A 111 8.84 12.84 -5.89
C THR A 111 7.55 12.12 -6.26
N VAL A 112 7.58 11.25 -7.29
CA VAL A 112 6.39 10.54 -7.73
C VAL A 112 5.84 9.59 -6.66
N ASN A 113 6.71 8.85 -5.96
CA ASN A 113 6.30 7.95 -4.89
C ASN A 113 5.75 8.75 -3.70
N LEU A 114 6.41 9.87 -3.35
CA LEU A 114 5.95 10.78 -2.29
C LEU A 114 4.52 11.24 -2.58
N VAL A 115 4.24 11.75 -3.78
CA VAL A 115 2.90 12.22 -4.18
C VAL A 115 1.88 11.09 -4.16
N MET A 116 2.23 9.91 -4.67
CA MET A 116 1.34 8.75 -4.66
C MET A 116 1.01 8.29 -3.23
N PHE A 117 2.02 8.19 -2.35
CA PHE A 117 1.80 7.75 -0.99
C PHE A 117 1.01 8.78 -0.18
N LEU A 118 1.23 10.08 -0.44
CA LEU A 118 0.41 11.15 0.12
C LEU A 118 -1.03 11.11 -0.38
N LEU A 119 -1.28 10.72 -1.64
CA LEU A 119 -2.63 10.51 -2.15
C LEU A 119 -3.34 9.34 -1.44
N VAL A 120 -2.63 8.23 -1.19
CA VAL A 120 -3.16 7.12 -0.37
C VAL A 120 -3.43 7.59 1.06
N ALA A 121 -2.47 8.29 1.68
CA ALA A 121 -2.64 8.85 3.02
C ALA A 121 -3.86 9.78 3.08
N TYR A 122 -4.05 10.64 2.09
CA TYR A 122 -5.18 11.56 2.00
C TYR A 122 -6.52 10.82 2.03
N VAL A 123 -6.70 9.77 1.21
CA VAL A 123 -7.98 9.03 1.21
C VAL A 123 -8.24 8.32 2.53
N TRP A 124 -7.19 7.83 3.20
CA TRP A 124 -7.30 7.23 4.54
C TRP A 124 -7.53 8.27 5.65
N ILE A 125 -6.97 9.48 5.55
CA ILE A 125 -7.28 10.61 6.45
C ILE A 125 -8.76 10.96 6.30
N ARG A 126 -9.27 11.06 5.07
CA ARG A 126 -10.69 11.31 4.79
C ARG A 126 -11.57 10.23 5.40
N GLU A 127 -11.17 8.97 5.27
CA GLU A 127 -11.83 7.80 5.86
C GLU A 127 -11.75 7.77 7.40
N THR A 128 -10.75 8.42 7.99
CA THR A 128 -10.67 8.62 9.45
C THR A 128 -11.66 9.70 9.91
N LEU A 129 -11.73 10.81 9.17
CA LEU A 129 -12.61 11.95 9.50
C LEU A 129 -14.09 11.66 9.24
N LYS A 130 -14.39 10.87 8.20
CA LYS A 130 -15.74 10.44 7.84
C LYS A 130 -15.73 8.94 7.53
N PRO A 131 -15.79 8.07 8.56
CA PRO A 131 -15.69 6.63 8.38
C PRO A 131 -16.88 6.03 7.63
N GLU A 132 -16.63 5.54 6.43
CA GLU A 132 -17.58 4.83 5.58
C GLU A 132 -17.32 3.32 5.58
N ASN A 133 -16.11 2.89 5.94
CA ASN A 133 -15.72 1.50 6.12
C ASN A 133 -16.50 0.85 7.26
N ASN A 134 -17.01 -0.35 7.00
CA ASN A 134 -17.66 -1.21 7.97
C ASN A 134 -16.85 -2.52 8.11
N TYR A 135 -16.27 -2.73 9.29
CA TYR A 135 -15.45 -3.87 9.67
C TYR A 135 -16.23 -4.86 10.52
N ASP A 136 -17.35 -5.40 10.02
CA ASP A 136 -18.18 -6.35 10.77
C ASP A 136 -17.69 -7.81 10.66
N PHE A 137 -16.89 -8.12 9.64
CA PHE A 137 -16.41 -9.47 9.27
C PHE A 137 -17.53 -10.53 9.21
N SER A 138 -18.78 -10.10 9.07
CA SER A 138 -19.97 -10.95 9.21
C SER A 138 -20.22 -11.84 7.99
N ASN A 139 -19.73 -11.40 6.82
CA ASN A 139 -19.89 -12.09 5.56
C ASN A 139 -18.51 -12.45 4.98
N LEU A 140 -17.73 -13.18 5.76
CA LEU A 140 -16.37 -13.57 5.40
C LEU A 140 -16.43 -14.56 4.23
N ARG A 141 -16.24 -14.05 3.02
CA ARG A 141 -16.34 -14.87 1.81
C ARG A 141 -15.06 -15.66 1.65
N TRP A 142 -15.13 -16.98 1.84
CA TRP A 142 -14.00 -17.91 1.68
C TRP A 142 -13.25 -17.77 0.35
N LYS A 143 -13.92 -17.31 -0.71
CA LYS A 143 -13.28 -17.00 -2.00
C LYS A 143 -12.17 -15.94 -1.94
N TYR A 144 -12.08 -15.16 -0.86
CA TYR A 144 -11.03 -14.16 -0.61
C TYR A 144 -10.00 -14.64 0.41
N ALA A 145 -10.14 -15.83 1.00
CA ALA A 145 -9.25 -16.33 2.04
C ALA A 145 -7.79 -16.50 1.56
N TRP A 146 -7.58 -16.77 0.26
CA TRP A 146 -6.23 -16.83 -0.34
C TRP A 146 -5.43 -15.54 -0.14
N MET A 147 -6.11 -14.39 -0.07
CA MET A 147 -5.46 -13.08 0.13
C MET A 147 -4.85 -12.98 1.53
N ILE A 148 -5.42 -13.66 2.52
CA ILE A 148 -4.87 -13.71 3.88
C ILE A 148 -3.50 -14.38 3.85
N ALA A 149 -3.37 -15.53 3.18
CA ALA A 149 -2.09 -16.23 3.07
C ALA A 149 -1.02 -15.38 2.37
N PHE A 150 -1.38 -14.72 1.27
CA PHE A 150 -0.47 -13.85 0.52
C PHE A 150 -0.08 -12.59 1.31
N ALA A 151 -1.04 -11.95 1.98
CA ALA A 151 -0.77 -10.81 2.84
C ALA A 151 0.13 -11.20 4.01
N LEU A 152 -0.12 -12.35 4.66
CA LEU A 152 0.74 -12.86 5.72
C LEU A 152 2.15 -13.16 5.21
N PHE A 153 2.30 -13.72 4.01
CA PHE A 153 3.61 -13.95 3.41
C PHE A 153 4.41 -12.64 3.25
N ALA A 154 3.80 -11.59 2.68
CA ALA A 154 4.44 -10.27 2.58
C ALA A 154 4.75 -9.67 3.96
N TYR A 155 3.81 -9.79 4.88
CA TYR A 155 3.89 -9.22 6.22
C TYR A 155 4.95 -9.89 7.10
N LEU A 156 5.11 -11.21 6.98
CA LEU A 156 6.12 -11.99 7.69
C LEU A 156 7.53 -11.75 7.15
N CYS A 157 7.64 -11.45 5.84
CA CYS A 157 8.92 -11.24 5.16
C CYS A 157 9.93 -12.37 5.43
N PRO A 158 9.68 -13.60 4.94
CA PRO A 158 10.44 -14.79 5.33
C PRO A 158 11.87 -14.86 4.77
N PHE A 159 12.38 -13.83 4.08
CA PHE A 159 13.75 -13.81 3.56
C PHE A 159 14.68 -12.99 4.44
N THR A 160 15.95 -13.39 4.46
CA THR A 160 17.09 -12.60 4.95
C THR A 160 17.52 -11.58 3.88
N SER A 161 18.41 -10.65 4.25
CA SER A 161 19.08 -9.73 3.30
C SER A 161 19.87 -10.44 2.20
N GLN A 162 20.17 -11.73 2.38
CA GLN A 162 20.90 -12.57 1.42
C GLN A 162 19.96 -13.48 0.61
N GLY A 163 18.64 -13.38 0.81
CA GLY A 163 17.65 -14.16 0.08
C GLY A 163 17.44 -15.60 0.60
N ALA A 164 18.07 -15.98 1.71
CA ALA A 164 17.80 -17.27 2.37
C ALA A 164 16.50 -17.20 3.18
N PHE A 165 15.77 -18.32 3.25
CA PHE A 165 14.59 -18.44 4.11
C PHE A 165 14.97 -18.42 5.57
N ASP A 166 14.22 -17.65 6.35
CA ASP A 166 14.38 -17.50 7.79
C ASP A 166 13.03 -17.65 8.47
N TRP A 167 12.87 -18.81 9.11
CA TRP A 167 11.65 -19.23 9.78
C TRP A 167 11.63 -18.88 11.27
N ASN A 168 12.61 -18.13 11.78
CA ASN A 168 12.63 -17.75 13.18
C ASN A 168 11.45 -16.81 13.49
N PRO A 169 10.48 -17.22 14.32
CA PRO A 169 9.29 -16.40 14.61
C PRO A 169 9.63 -15.09 15.30
N LEU A 170 10.77 -15.02 16.01
CA LEU A 170 11.21 -13.79 16.67
C LEU A 170 11.68 -12.75 15.66
N HIS A 171 12.26 -13.16 14.54
CA HIS A 171 12.76 -12.25 13.51
C HIS A 171 11.64 -11.47 12.81
N PHE A 172 10.40 -11.96 12.88
CA PHE A 172 9.22 -11.19 12.49
C PHE A 172 9.16 -9.80 13.15
N PHE A 173 9.49 -9.70 14.45
CA PHE A 173 9.43 -8.44 15.18
C PHE A 173 10.62 -7.51 14.89
N TYR A 174 11.71 -8.05 14.35
CA TYR A 174 12.92 -7.28 14.06
C TYR A 174 13.03 -6.87 12.58
N LYS A 175 12.13 -7.33 11.72
CA LYS A 175 12.10 -6.98 10.29
C LYS A 175 11.37 -5.66 10.05
N ASN A 176 11.82 -4.91 9.04
CA ASN A 176 11.24 -3.63 8.61
C ASN A 176 9.90 -3.77 7.84
N SER A 177 9.19 -4.90 7.94
CA SER A 177 8.05 -5.17 7.05
C SER A 177 6.87 -4.23 7.29
N VAL A 178 6.55 -3.91 8.54
CA VAL A 178 5.46 -2.98 8.89
C VAL A 178 5.76 -1.53 8.55
N THR A 179 7.03 -1.17 8.34
CA THR A 179 7.42 0.19 7.97
C THR A 179 7.50 0.39 6.46
N ALA A 180 7.22 -0.65 5.68
CA ALA A 180 7.31 -0.67 4.22
C ALA A 180 5.91 -0.62 3.57
N PHE A 181 5.71 0.32 2.64
CA PHE A 181 4.42 0.49 1.95
C PHE A 181 4.00 -0.81 1.26
N CYS A 182 4.96 -1.42 0.55
CA CYS A 182 4.73 -2.60 -0.27
C CYS A 182 4.32 -3.84 0.54
N LEU A 183 4.79 -3.97 1.78
CA LEU A 183 4.58 -5.16 2.59
C LEU A 183 3.33 -5.05 3.48
N THR A 184 2.91 -3.83 3.83
CA THR A 184 1.69 -3.59 4.61
C THR A 184 0.43 -3.42 3.77
N THR A 185 0.54 -2.81 2.58
CA THR A 185 -0.61 -2.56 1.69
C THR A 185 -1.42 -3.83 1.37
N PRO A 186 -0.81 -5.00 1.11
CA PRO A 186 -1.56 -6.25 0.91
C PRO A 186 -2.48 -6.61 2.08
N ALA A 187 -2.02 -6.39 3.32
CA ALA A 187 -2.81 -6.66 4.53
C ALA A 187 -4.00 -5.70 4.64
N PHE A 188 -3.78 -4.39 4.43
CA PHE A 188 -4.86 -3.40 4.48
C PHE A 188 -5.91 -3.63 3.40
N LEU A 189 -5.48 -3.93 2.17
CA LEU A 189 -6.40 -4.27 1.08
C LEU A 189 -7.17 -5.56 1.37
N THR A 190 -6.51 -6.58 1.91
CA THR A 190 -7.17 -7.84 2.31
C THR A 190 -8.26 -7.60 3.35
N ILE A 191 -8.00 -6.79 4.38
CA ILE A 191 -9.00 -6.42 5.40
C ILE A 191 -10.21 -5.74 4.75
N LEU A 192 -9.99 -4.81 3.82
CA LEU A 192 -11.08 -4.16 3.10
C LEU A 192 -11.86 -5.16 2.23
N THR A 193 -11.18 -6.03 1.48
CA THR A 193 -11.83 -7.03 0.62
C THR A 193 -12.69 -8.01 1.41
N LEU A 194 -12.24 -8.44 2.58
CA LEU A 194 -13.01 -9.32 3.48
C LEU A 194 -14.31 -8.69 3.98
N ASN A 195 -14.40 -7.36 3.96
CA ASN A 195 -15.57 -6.59 4.38
C ASN A 195 -16.43 -6.06 3.21
N LEU A 196 -16.16 -6.48 1.97
CA LEU A 196 -17.02 -6.15 0.84
C LEU A 196 -18.44 -6.72 1.03
N PRO A 197 -19.49 -5.97 0.65
CA PRO A 197 -19.49 -4.70 -0.10
C PRO A 197 -19.52 -3.43 0.77
N LYS A 198 -19.34 -3.53 2.09
CA LYS A 198 -19.60 -2.42 3.02
C LYS A 198 -18.34 -1.60 3.33
N ILE A 199 -17.59 -1.22 2.30
CA ILE A 199 -16.36 -0.43 2.44
C ILE A 199 -16.43 0.85 1.61
N ASN A 200 -15.57 1.81 1.94
CA ASN A 200 -15.30 2.97 1.10
C ASN A 200 -14.58 2.52 -0.18
N ILE A 201 -15.33 2.54 -1.29
CA ILE A 201 -14.83 2.08 -2.59
C ILE A 201 -13.70 2.95 -3.13
N VAL A 202 -13.67 4.25 -2.79
CA VAL A 202 -12.65 5.20 -3.25
C VAL A 202 -11.32 4.90 -2.57
N THR A 203 -11.33 4.76 -1.24
CA THR A 203 -10.15 4.39 -0.45
C THR A 203 -9.59 3.06 -0.91
N TYR A 204 -10.46 2.07 -1.12
CA TYR A 204 -10.10 0.76 -1.63
C TYR A 204 -9.46 0.83 -3.03
N ARG A 205 -10.10 1.53 -3.96
CA ARG A 205 -9.64 1.68 -5.34
C ARG A 205 -8.31 2.40 -5.43
N ILE A 206 -8.17 3.58 -4.82
CA ILE A 206 -6.94 4.39 -4.92
C ILE A 206 -5.75 3.64 -4.29
N THR A 207 -5.95 3.02 -3.13
CA THR A 207 -4.91 2.18 -2.49
C THR A 207 -4.50 1.02 -3.40
N ALA A 208 -5.47 0.35 -4.02
CA ALA A 208 -5.21 -0.78 -4.92
C ALA A 208 -4.52 -0.36 -6.24
N ILE A 209 -4.88 0.78 -6.81
CA ILE A 209 -4.25 1.29 -8.03
C ILE A 209 -2.77 1.62 -7.77
N ILE A 210 -2.50 2.36 -6.70
CA ILE A 210 -1.14 2.75 -6.35
C ILE A 210 -0.32 1.53 -5.94
N GLY A 211 -0.90 0.61 -5.16
CA GLY A 211 -0.28 -0.69 -4.85
C GLY A 211 0.07 -1.49 -6.11
N THR A 212 -0.77 -1.45 -7.14
CA THR A 212 -0.50 -2.12 -8.42
C THR A 212 0.68 -1.49 -9.14
N ILE A 213 0.72 -0.15 -9.23
CA ILE A 213 1.82 0.60 -9.85
C ILE A 213 3.15 0.25 -9.15
N MET A 214 3.17 0.33 -7.82
CA MET A 214 4.37 -0.03 -7.03
C MET A 214 4.74 -1.51 -7.17
N GLY A 215 3.76 -2.40 -7.26
CA GLY A 215 3.97 -3.82 -7.50
C GLY A 215 4.66 -4.07 -8.83
N ILE A 216 4.20 -3.43 -9.91
CA ILE A 216 4.80 -3.52 -11.26
C ILE A 216 6.27 -3.06 -11.22
N TYR A 217 6.56 -1.92 -10.60
CA TYR A 217 7.95 -1.45 -10.48
C TYR A 217 8.85 -2.44 -9.73
N ASN A 218 8.33 -3.08 -8.68
CA ASN A 218 9.13 -4.05 -7.94
C ASN A 218 9.36 -5.36 -8.71
N MET A 219 8.59 -5.65 -9.76
CA MET A 219 8.86 -6.81 -10.63
C MET A 219 10.15 -6.64 -11.45
N PHE A 220 10.66 -5.41 -11.63
CA PHE A 220 11.97 -5.21 -12.26
C PHE A 220 13.12 -5.87 -11.48
N ASN A 221 12.94 -6.18 -10.19
CA ASN A 221 13.91 -6.96 -9.42
C ASN A 221 14.15 -8.38 -9.98
N PHE A 222 13.21 -8.94 -10.74
CA PHE A 222 13.43 -10.24 -11.40
C PHE A 222 14.48 -10.18 -12.52
N LEU A 223 14.82 -8.98 -13.01
CA LEU A 223 15.86 -8.80 -14.03
C LEU A 223 17.27 -8.90 -13.44
N ASN A 224 17.43 -8.83 -12.11
CA ASN A 224 18.71 -8.95 -11.44
C ASN A 224 18.73 -10.23 -10.58
N PRO A 225 19.60 -11.21 -10.88
CA PRO A 225 19.72 -12.45 -10.11
C PRO A 225 19.91 -12.25 -8.61
N HIS A 226 20.56 -11.15 -8.20
CA HIS A 226 20.82 -10.84 -6.79
C HIS A 226 19.63 -10.25 -6.04
N SER A 227 18.56 -9.83 -6.72
CA SER A 227 17.37 -9.26 -6.08
C SER A 227 16.07 -10.01 -6.38
N VAL A 228 16.15 -11.21 -6.97
CA VAL A 228 14.99 -12.08 -7.26
C VAL A 228 14.11 -12.30 -6.02
N TYR A 229 14.72 -12.52 -4.85
CA TYR A 229 13.97 -12.69 -3.60
C TYR A 229 13.15 -11.44 -3.23
N VAL A 230 13.64 -10.23 -3.54
CA VAL A 230 12.90 -8.98 -3.38
C VAL A 230 11.70 -8.96 -4.34
N GLY A 231 11.88 -9.39 -5.58
CA GLY A 231 10.78 -9.56 -6.54
C GLY A 231 9.69 -10.50 -6.01
N ILE A 232 10.08 -11.68 -5.49
CA ILE A 232 9.17 -12.66 -4.89
C ILE A 232 8.39 -12.05 -3.72
N MET A 233 9.06 -11.29 -2.85
CA MET A 233 8.42 -10.59 -1.72
C MET A 233 7.33 -9.60 -2.12
N HIS A 234 7.39 -9.07 -3.35
CA HIS A 234 6.43 -8.09 -3.86
C HIS A 234 5.31 -8.72 -4.70
N ILE A 235 5.34 -10.03 -4.96
CA ILE A 235 4.24 -10.74 -5.64
C ILE A 235 2.89 -10.53 -4.91
N PRO A 236 2.79 -10.62 -3.57
CA PRO A 236 1.53 -10.35 -2.88
C PRO A 236 1.00 -8.94 -3.12
N LEU A 237 1.88 -7.93 -3.16
CA LEU A 237 1.48 -6.56 -3.47
C LEU A 237 0.86 -6.48 -4.85
N LEU A 238 1.53 -6.98 -5.88
CA LEU A 238 1.03 -6.91 -7.24
C LEU A 238 -0.29 -7.68 -7.40
N THR A 239 -0.32 -8.92 -6.93
CA THR A 239 -1.48 -9.82 -7.11
C THR A 239 -2.71 -9.34 -6.36
N ILE A 240 -2.58 -8.99 -5.07
CA ILE A 240 -3.70 -8.48 -4.26
C ILE A 240 -4.14 -7.11 -4.78
N SER A 241 -3.21 -6.19 -5.05
CA SER A 241 -3.57 -4.84 -5.47
C SER A 241 -4.25 -4.84 -6.83
N LEU A 242 -3.76 -5.62 -7.80
CA LEU A 242 -4.39 -5.74 -9.11
C LEU A 242 -5.79 -6.34 -8.99
N TYR A 243 -5.95 -7.42 -8.21
CA TYR A 243 -7.24 -8.04 -7.95
C TYR A 243 -8.22 -7.06 -7.30
N CYS A 244 -7.77 -6.29 -6.31
CA CYS A 244 -8.57 -5.28 -5.62
C CYS A 244 -8.97 -4.14 -6.55
N ALA A 245 -8.05 -3.67 -7.40
CA ALA A 245 -8.31 -2.64 -8.39
C ALA A 245 -9.43 -3.11 -9.33
N ILE A 246 -9.31 -4.31 -9.93
CA ILE A 246 -10.34 -4.89 -10.79
C ILE A 246 -11.69 -5.00 -10.05
N LEU A 247 -11.67 -5.52 -8.82
CA LEU A 247 -12.88 -5.70 -8.01
C LEU A 247 -13.56 -4.36 -7.71
N SER A 248 -12.79 -3.28 -7.57
CA SER A 248 -13.31 -1.94 -7.28
C SER A 248 -14.12 -1.31 -8.42
N TYR A 249 -13.97 -1.81 -9.65
CA TYR A 249 -14.73 -1.38 -10.83
C TYR A 249 -15.90 -2.30 -11.16
N ARG A 250 -16.05 -3.43 -10.46
CA ARG A 250 -17.20 -4.30 -10.68
C ARG A 250 -18.46 -3.65 -10.11
N PRO A 251 -19.59 -3.69 -10.83
CA PRO A 251 -20.87 -3.23 -10.30
C PRO A 251 -21.16 -3.98 -9.00
N THR A 252 -21.21 -3.25 -7.89
CA THR A 252 -21.56 -3.85 -6.60
C THR A 252 -23.07 -4.06 -6.59
N SER A 253 -23.58 -5.14 -5.99
CA SER A 253 -25.03 -5.45 -5.99
C SER A 253 -25.94 -4.32 -5.47
N LYS A 254 -25.39 -3.36 -4.72
CA LYS A 254 -26.08 -2.12 -4.34
C LYS A 254 -26.50 -1.27 -5.55
N GLN A 255 -25.69 -1.20 -6.61
CA GLN A 255 -26.05 -0.49 -7.86
C GLN A 255 -27.19 -1.18 -8.61
N LYS A 256 -27.25 -2.52 -8.58
CA LYS A 256 -28.37 -3.27 -9.18
C LYS A 256 -29.70 -3.03 -8.46
N GLN A 257 -29.68 -2.77 -7.15
CA GLN A 257 -30.91 -2.47 -6.40
C GLN A 257 -31.41 -1.04 -6.65
N THR A 258 -30.52 -0.04 -6.70
CA THR A 258 -30.92 1.33 -7.05
C THR A 258 -31.33 1.50 -8.53
N GLU A 259 -30.74 0.74 -9.45
CA GLU A 259 -31.21 0.70 -10.85
C GLU A 259 -32.56 -0.02 -11.01
N SER A 260 -32.92 -0.95 -10.11
CA SER A 260 -34.23 -1.60 -10.13
C SER A 260 -35.35 -0.79 -9.48
N GLU A 261 -35.02 0.22 -8.66
CA GLU A 261 -36.00 1.08 -7.97
C GLU A 261 -36.36 2.36 -8.76
N HIS A 262 -35.65 2.65 -9.85
CA HIS A 262 -36.04 3.67 -10.82
C HIS A 262 -36.27 3.04 -12.21
N PRO A 263 -37.41 2.34 -12.43
CA PRO A 263 -37.88 2.17 -13.79
C PRO A 263 -38.18 3.56 -14.36
N LEU A 264 -37.56 3.86 -15.49
CA LEU A 264 -37.86 5.00 -16.34
C LEU A 264 -39.39 5.14 -16.47
N LEU A 265 -39.92 6.23 -15.92
CA LEU A 265 -41.17 6.84 -16.37
C LEU A 265 -40.84 7.80 -17.50
#